data_AF-A0ABD2TMI7-F1
#
_entry.id   AF-A0ABD2TMI7-F1
#
_cell.length_a   1.000
_cell.length_b   1.000
_cell.length_c   1.000
_cell.angle_alpha   90.00
_cell.angle_beta   90.00
_cell.angle_gamma   90.00
#
_symmetry.space_group_name_H-M   'P 1'
#
loop_
_entity.id
_entity.type
_entity.pdbx_description
1 polymer ?
#
loop_
_entity_poly.entity_id
_entity_poly.type
_entity_poly.pdbx_seq_one_letter_code
_entity_poly.pdbx_strand_id
1 'polypeptide(L)'
;MMKPRNSIAKTIFQIFKNVSNPRKPPFSSSSILESVPREKVDYLVIGAGIVGIAVAKELSVNHDRQVLVVDSAPIFGTGTSSRNSEVIHAGIYYPTNSLKASFCVRGKELLYKYCKDHEIPHKQIGKLIVATGLSEVPRLSALMTRGIQNGVEDLRMMEGYEATTLEPELQCVKALWSPSSGIVDSHSLMLSLVDYDHTMGLGRS
;
A
#
# COMPACT_ATOMS: atom_id res chain seq x y z
N MET A 1 38.10 6.89 20.32
CA MET A 1 36.75 6.61 20.89
C MET A 1 35.73 7.49 20.18
N MET A 2 35.02 6.91 19.21
CA MET A 2 33.90 7.57 18.53
C MET A 2 32.70 7.63 19.48
N LYS A 3 32.04 8.79 19.57
CA LYS A 3 30.77 8.94 20.26
C LYS A 3 29.71 8.02 19.61
N PRO A 4 28.78 7.42 20.38
CA PRO A 4 27.72 6.62 19.80
C PRO A 4 26.77 7.55 19.04
N ARG A 5 26.62 7.33 17.73
CA ARG A 5 25.53 7.89 16.93
C ARG A 5 24.26 7.10 17.25
N ASN A 6 23.65 7.39 18.38
CA ASN A 6 22.28 6.96 18.62
C ASN A 6 21.35 8.17 18.45
N SER A 7 20.33 7.94 17.62
CA SER A 7 18.94 8.27 17.89
C SER A 7 18.29 9.37 17.03
N ILE A 8 17.27 8.89 16.30
CA ILE A 8 16.01 9.55 15.93
C ILE A 8 16.04 10.26 14.58
N ALA A 9 15.74 9.46 13.54
CA ALA A 9 15.17 9.97 12.31
C ALA A 9 13.80 10.56 12.62
N LYS A 10 13.76 11.87 12.88
CA LYS A 10 12.50 12.63 12.95
C LYS A 10 11.80 12.52 11.60
N THR A 11 10.86 11.60 11.46
CA THR A 11 9.80 11.72 10.45
C THR A 11 8.90 12.84 10.92
N ILE A 12 9.26 14.10 10.64
CA ILE A 12 8.42 15.24 11.00
C ILE A 12 7.22 15.23 10.05
N PHE A 13 6.09 14.72 10.54
CA PHE A 13 4.79 14.92 9.91
C PHE A 13 4.37 16.37 10.13
N GLN A 14 4.99 17.31 9.40
CA GLN A 14 4.65 18.72 9.54
C GLN A 14 3.44 19.03 8.66
N ILE A 15 2.28 18.99 9.30
CA ILE A 15 1.05 19.54 8.74
C ILE A 15 1.27 21.04 8.59
N PHE A 16 1.32 21.55 7.37
CA PHE A 16 1.24 22.99 7.12
C PHE A 16 -0.19 23.49 7.39
N LYS A 17 -0.61 23.53 8.67
CA LYS A 17 -1.72 24.38 9.10
C LYS A 17 -1.18 25.80 9.20
N ASN A 18 -1.11 26.53 8.08
CA ASN A 18 -1.17 28.00 8.00
C ASN A 18 -0.92 28.52 6.56
N VAL A 19 -1.71 28.05 5.59
CA VAL A 19 -2.00 28.89 4.42
C VAL A 19 -3.41 29.45 4.59
N SER A 20 -3.61 30.15 5.71
CA SER A 20 -4.83 30.90 5.99
C SER A 20 -4.55 32.37 5.68
N ASN A 21 -5.07 32.83 4.54
CA ASN A 21 -5.33 34.23 4.18
C ASN A 21 -4.19 35.04 3.50
N PRO A 22 -4.28 35.34 2.18
CA PRO A 22 -3.36 36.26 1.53
C PRO A 22 -3.86 37.70 1.65
N ARG A 23 -3.68 38.34 2.81
CA ARG A 23 -3.52 39.81 2.78
C ARG A 23 -2.09 40.08 2.36
N LYS A 24 -1.88 40.34 1.06
CA LYS A 24 -0.58 40.70 0.46
C LYS A 24 0.06 41.85 1.24
N PRO A 25 1.18 41.65 1.96
CA PRO A 25 2.06 42.74 2.35
C PRO A 25 2.97 43.09 1.15
N PRO A 26 3.60 44.27 1.14
CA PRO A 26 4.46 44.69 0.03
C PRO A 26 5.66 43.73 -0.07
N PHE A 27 5.93 43.25 -1.28
CA PHE A 27 6.99 42.30 -1.60
C PHE A 27 8.38 42.92 -1.37
N SER A 28 8.97 42.66 -0.20
CA SER A 28 10.41 42.72 0.03
C SER A 28 10.92 41.27 0.15
N SER A 29 11.67 40.81 -0.85
CA SER A 29 12.00 39.40 -1.08
C SER A 29 13.04 38.80 -0.13
N SER A 30 13.80 39.60 0.61
CA SER A 30 14.88 39.12 1.49
C SER A 30 14.40 38.66 2.87
N SER A 31 13.47 39.39 3.50
CA SER A 31 13.03 39.12 4.88
C SER A 31 12.05 37.95 5.01
N ILE A 32 11.30 37.62 3.95
CA ILE A 32 10.41 36.46 3.94
C ILE A 32 11.23 35.16 3.95
N LEU A 33 12.33 35.10 3.20
CA LEU A 33 13.17 33.89 3.10
C LEU A 33 13.95 33.58 4.39
N GLU A 34 14.17 34.57 5.26
CA GLU A 34 14.79 34.38 6.58
C GLU A 34 13.80 33.83 7.61
N SER A 35 12.50 34.03 7.41
CA SER A 35 11.43 33.57 8.33
C SER A 35 10.83 32.22 7.95
N VAL A 36 11.12 31.68 6.76
CA VAL A 36 10.69 30.33 6.36
C VAL A 36 11.56 29.29 7.06
N PRO A 37 10.98 28.37 7.84
CA PRO A 37 11.73 27.26 8.42
C PRO A 37 12.49 26.49 7.33
N ARG A 38 13.78 26.23 7.56
CA ARG A 38 14.63 25.46 6.63
C ARG A 38 15.01 24.15 7.29
N GLU A 39 14.73 23.06 6.60
CA GLU A 39 15.17 21.73 6.97
C GLU A 39 16.08 21.16 5.88
N LYS A 40 17.09 20.39 6.27
CA LYS A 40 17.99 19.69 5.36
C LYS A 40 17.86 18.19 5.58
N VAL A 41 17.53 17.46 4.52
CA VAL A 41 17.36 16.01 4.51
C VAL A 41 17.97 15.42 3.25
N ASP A 42 18.26 14.11 3.26
CA ASP A 42 18.74 13.40 2.08
C ASP A 42 17.63 13.25 1.02
N TYR A 43 16.41 12.96 1.47
CA TYR A 43 15.24 12.76 0.61
C TYR A 43 14.00 13.47 1.14
N LEU A 44 13.21 14.02 0.21
CA LEU A 44 11.88 14.57 0.46
C LEU A 44 10.85 13.70 -0.28
N VAL A 45 9.90 13.15 0.46
CA VAL A 45 8.73 12.43 -0.09
C VAL A 45 7.51 13.34 0.03
N ILE A 46 6.86 13.62 -1.10
CA ILE A 46 5.62 14.42 -1.14
C ILE A 46 4.44 13.46 -1.30
N GLY A 47 3.58 13.43 -0.29
CA GLY A 47 2.40 12.56 -0.17
C GLY A 47 2.62 11.44 0.85
N ALA A 48 1.84 11.46 1.93
CA ALA A 48 1.78 10.49 3.01
C ALA A 48 0.64 9.48 2.82
N GLY A 49 0.38 9.07 1.59
CA GLY A 49 -0.38 7.84 1.31
C GLY A 49 0.48 6.59 1.49
N ILE A 50 -0.14 5.41 1.40
CA ILE A 50 0.52 4.11 1.61
C ILE A 50 1.83 3.95 0.81
N VAL A 51 1.85 4.42 -0.44
CA VAL A 51 3.04 4.34 -1.30
C VAL A 51 4.15 5.25 -0.79
N GLY A 52 3.84 6.51 -0.47
CA GLY A 52 4.83 7.48 -0.01
C GLY A 52 5.46 7.08 1.31
N ILE A 53 4.65 6.63 2.28
CA ILE A 53 5.17 6.17 3.57
C ILE A 53 5.96 4.86 3.44
N ALA A 54 5.59 3.94 2.53
CA ALA A 54 6.36 2.73 2.29
C ALA A 54 7.74 3.04 1.66
N VAL A 55 7.79 3.98 0.71
CA VAL A 55 9.06 4.48 0.14
C VAL A 55 9.91 5.15 1.21
N ALA A 56 9.31 5.99 2.05
CA ALA A 56 10.03 6.65 3.14
C ALA A 56 10.60 5.65 4.15
N LYS A 57 9.83 4.61 4.51
CA LYS A 57 10.29 3.54 5.39
C LYS A 57 11.46 2.77 4.78
N GLU A 58 11.38 2.41 3.50
CA GLU A 58 12.46 1.69 2.80
C GLU A 58 13.76 2.52 2.79
N LEU A 59 13.68 3.80 2.41
CA LEU A 59 14.82 4.71 2.38
C LEU A 59 15.41 4.96 3.78
N SER A 60 14.56 5.09 4.78
CA SER A 60 15.02 5.33 6.16
C SER A 60 15.64 4.06 6.77
N VAL A 61 14.91 2.95 6.76
CA VAL A 61 15.27 1.73 7.50
C VAL A 61 16.33 0.90 6.78
N ASN A 62 16.16 0.65 5.49
CA ASN A 62 17.04 -0.26 4.74
C ASN A 62 18.21 0.46 4.08
N HIS A 63 18.16 1.79 3.98
CA HIS A 63 19.21 2.60 3.36
C HIS A 63 19.85 3.65 4.29
N ASP A 64 19.43 3.74 5.56
CA ASP A 64 19.96 4.65 6.58
C ASP A 64 19.99 6.12 6.10
N ARG A 65 18.86 6.59 5.58
CA ARG A 65 18.72 7.94 5.01
C ARG A 65 17.82 8.84 5.84
N GLN A 66 18.15 10.13 5.89
CA GLN A 66 17.24 11.13 6.45
C GLN A 66 16.14 11.45 5.44
N VAL A 67 14.91 11.07 5.77
CA VAL A 67 13.74 11.27 4.91
C VAL A 67 12.74 12.19 5.59
N LEU A 68 12.34 13.26 4.90
CA LEU A 68 11.19 14.08 5.29
C LEU A 68 9.98 13.67 4.45
N VAL A 69 8.85 13.36 5.11
CA VAL A 69 7.57 13.13 4.43
C VAL A 69 6.68 14.35 4.66
N VAL A 70 6.18 14.94 3.59
CA VAL A 70 5.24 16.07 3.64
C VAL A 70 3.94 15.71 2.96
N ASP A 71 2.82 16.11 3.55
CA ASP A 71 1.49 16.00 2.97
C ASP A 71 0.72 17.30 3.20
N SER A 72 -0.22 17.60 2.31
CA SER A 72 -1.13 18.73 2.49
C SER A 72 -2.23 18.44 3.51
N ALA A 73 -2.54 17.16 3.73
CA ALA A 73 -3.51 16.71 4.71
C ALA A 73 -2.94 16.72 6.14
N PRO A 74 -3.82 16.85 7.16
CA PRO A 74 -3.40 16.86 8.56
C PRO A 74 -2.97 15.50 9.11
N ILE A 75 -3.35 14.40 8.48
CA ILE A 75 -2.94 13.06 8.90
C ILE A 75 -2.62 12.24 7.65
N PHE A 76 -1.81 11.19 7.81
CA PHE A 76 -1.48 10.28 6.72
C PHE A 76 -2.71 9.52 6.21
N GLY A 77 -2.61 9.00 4.99
CA GLY A 77 -3.58 8.04 4.45
C GLY A 77 -4.96 8.58 4.08
N THR A 78 -5.24 9.87 4.26
CA THR A 78 -6.59 10.46 4.04
C THR A 78 -7.06 10.51 2.58
N GLY A 79 -6.13 10.37 1.63
CA GLY A 79 -6.42 10.29 0.20
C GLY A 79 -6.94 8.92 -0.22
N THR A 80 -6.56 8.48 -1.42
CA THR A 80 -6.96 7.18 -2.01
C THR A 80 -6.65 5.98 -1.12
N SER A 81 -5.61 6.06 -0.28
CA SER A 81 -5.25 5.00 0.67
C SER A 81 -6.33 4.68 1.70
N SER A 82 -7.28 5.60 1.96
CA SER A 82 -8.46 5.36 2.81
C SER A 82 -9.74 5.09 2.02
N ARG A 83 -9.66 5.08 0.68
CA ARG A 83 -10.82 4.98 -0.23
C ARG A 83 -10.57 3.92 -1.29
N ASN A 84 -10.46 2.68 -0.83
CA ASN A 84 -10.27 1.50 -1.66
C ASN A 84 -11.00 0.29 -1.04
N SER A 85 -11.02 -0.83 -1.75
CA SER A 85 -11.70 -2.05 -1.31
C SER A 85 -10.87 -2.90 -0.36
N GLU A 86 -9.66 -2.46 0.00
CA GLU A 86 -8.73 -3.18 0.88
C GLU A 86 -8.30 -4.56 0.36
N VAL A 87 -8.47 -4.80 -0.94
CA VAL A 87 -8.18 -6.09 -1.57
C VAL A 87 -6.68 -6.22 -1.83
N ILE A 88 -6.09 -7.29 -1.32
CA ILE A 88 -4.82 -7.81 -1.79
C ILE A 88 -5.09 -8.61 -3.07
N HIS A 89 -4.78 -8.00 -4.21
CA HIS A 89 -5.02 -8.61 -5.52
C HIS A 89 -4.00 -9.71 -5.86
N ALA A 90 -4.48 -10.79 -6.47
CA ALA A 90 -3.61 -11.89 -6.91
C ALA A 90 -2.73 -11.57 -8.13
N GLY A 91 -3.11 -10.60 -8.98
CA GLY A 91 -2.36 -10.23 -10.20
C GLY A 91 -2.99 -10.65 -11.55
N ILE A 92 -4.25 -11.08 -11.54
CA ILE A 92 -4.91 -11.76 -12.69
C ILE A 92 -5.16 -10.83 -13.90
N TYR A 93 -5.60 -9.59 -13.66
CA TYR A 93 -6.22 -8.76 -14.70
C TYR A 93 -5.21 -7.96 -15.53
N TYR A 94 -4.03 -7.71 -15.00
CA TYR A 94 -3.08 -6.75 -15.56
C TYR A 94 -2.42 -7.30 -16.84
N PRO A 95 -2.12 -6.45 -17.84
CA PRO A 95 -1.39 -6.88 -19.02
C PRO A 95 -0.07 -7.56 -18.65
N THR A 96 0.22 -8.68 -19.30
CA THR A 96 1.47 -9.42 -19.12
C THR A 96 2.67 -8.51 -19.38
N ASN A 97 3.74 -8.67 -18.60
CA ASN A 97 4.96 -7.84 -18.62
C ASN A 97 4.77 -6.36 -18.23
N SER A 98 3.59 -5.96 -17.73
CA SER A 98 3.42 -4.61 -17.17
C SER A 98 4.01 -4.50 -15.77
N LEU A 99 4.43 -3.29 -15.38
CA LEU A 99 4.83 -3.00 -14.00
C LEU A 99 3.72 -3.33 -12.99
N LYS A 100 2.44 -3.14 -13.36
CA LYS A 100 1.32 -3.52 -12.50
C LYS A 100 1.27 -5.03 -12.25
N ALA A 101 1.47 -5.86 -13.28
CA ALA A 101 1.52 -7.31 -13.12
C ALA A 101 2.68 -7.71 -12.20
N SER A 102 3.90 -7.25 -12.53
CA SER A 102 5.12 -7.55 -11.75
C SER A 102 5.01 -7.11 -10.29
N PHE A 103 4.63 -5.85 -10.06
CA PHE A 103 4.53 -5.30 -8.70
C PHE A 103 3.36 -5.87 -7.92
N CYS A 104 2.24 -6.24 -8.56
CA CYS A 104 1.13 -6.86 -7.84
C CYS A 104 1.51 -8.25 -7.32
N VAL A 105 2.12 -9.10 -8.17
CA VAL A 105 2.46 -10.48 -7.77
C VAL A 105 3.55 -10.47 -6.70
N ARG A 106 4.65 -9.76 -6.94
CA ARG A 106 5.71 -9.59 -5.93
C ARG A 106 5.19 -8.88 -4.67
N GLY A 107 4.41 -7.84 -4.85
CA GLY A 107 3.86 -7.03 -3.75
C GLY A 107 2.90 -7.81 -2.86
N LYS A 108 2.08 -8.70 -3.42
CA LYS A 108 1.21 -9.62 -2.66
C LYS A 108 2.02 -10.46 -1.68
N GLU A 109 3.10 -11.08 -2.14
CA GLU A 109 3.96 -11.94 -1.31
C GLU A 109 4.62 -11.15 -0.19
N LEU A 110 5.23 -10.01 -0.53
CA LEU A 110 5.86 -9.12 0.45
C LEU A 110 4.85 -8.60 1.47
N LEU A 111 3.64 -8.24 1.02
CA LEU A 111 2.59 -7.70 1.88
C LEU A 111 2.06 -8.75 2.85
N TYR A 112 1.77 -9.99 2.40
CA TYR A 112 1.35 -11.05 3.31
C TYR A 112 2.42 -11.37 4.35
N LYS A 113 3.70 -11.44 3.92
CA LYS A 113 4.82 -11.61 4.85
C LYS A 113 4.87 -10.47 5.87
N TYR A 114 4.82 -9.23 5.40
CA TYR A 114 4.86 -8.05 6.26
C TYR A 114 3.70 -8.02 7.26
N CYS A 115 2.48 -8.32 6.82
CA CYS A 115 1.31 -8.36 7.69
C CYS A 115 1.41 -9.46 8.75
N LYS A 116 1.94 -10.63 8.39
CA LYS A 116 2.22 -11.71 9.35
C LYS A 116 3.27 -11.29 10.37
N ASP A 117 4.38 -10.71 9.92
CA ASP A 117 5.51 -10.35 10.77
C ASP A 117 5.19 -9.20 11.75
N HIS A 118 4.20 -8.35 11.42
CA HIS A 118 3.78 -7.18 12.22
C HIS A 118 2.37 -7.30 12.81
N GLU A 119 1.78 -8.50 12.78
CA GLU A 119 0.44 -8.78 13.33
C GLU A 119 -0.67 -7.85 12.79
N ILE A 120 -0.55 -7.42 11.53
CA ILE A 120 -1.53 -6.54 10.89
C ILE A 120 -2.75 -7.39 10.49
N PRO A 121 -3.98 -6.96 10.81
CA PRO A 121 -5.18 -7.71 10.42
C PRO A 121 -5.27 -7.90 8.89
N HIS A 122 -5.25 -9.16 8.46
CA HIS A 122 -5.38 -9.54 7.05
C HIS A 122 -5.96 -10.95 6.94
N LYS A 123 -6.58 -11.27 5.80
CA LYS A 123 -7.14 -12.61 5.53
C LYS A 123 -7.03 -12.97 4.05
N GLN A 124 -6.55 -14.18 3.77
CA GLN A 124 -6.61 -14.81 2.45
C GLN A 124 -7.98 -15.47 2.25
N ILE A 125 -8.99 -14.64 1.97
CA ILE A 125 -10.39 -15.09 1.79
C ILE A 125 -10.67 -15.60 0.37
N GLY A 126 -9.70 -15.46 -0.53
CA GLY A 126 -9.82 -15.76 -1.95
C GLY A 126 -10.80 -14.84 -2.70
N LYS A 127 -11.02 -15.15 -3.97
CA LYS A 127 -11.92 -14.41 -4.87
C LYS A 127 -12.49 -15.32 -5.95
N LEU A 128 -13.81 -15.27 -6.12
CA LEU A 128 -14.50 -15.85 -7.28
C LEU A 128 -14.67 -14.78 -8.38
N ILE A 129 -14.27 -15.13 -9.60
CA ILE A 129 -14.59 -14.38 -10.82
C ILE A 129 -15.61 -15.20 -11.59
N VAL A 130 -16.84 -14.71 -11.70
CA VAL A 130 -17.97 -15.53 -12.14
C VAL A 130 -18.38 -15.19 -13.57
N ALA A 131 -18.80 -16.21 -14.31
CA ALA A 131 -19.55 -16.08 -15.55
C ALA A 131 -21.02 -16.34 -15.23
N THR A 132 -21.88 -15.36 -15.49
CA THR A 132 -23.33 -15.46 -15.27
C THR A 132 -24.08 -16.01 -16.48
N GLY A 133 -23.40 -16.10 -17.64
CA GLY A 133 -23.90 -16.74 -18.84
C GLY A 133 -22.79 -17.40 -19.66
N LEU A 134 -23.17 -18.30 -20.57
CA LEU A 134 -22.22 -19.09 -21.37
C LEU A 134 -21.31 -18.23 -22.26
N SER A 135 -21.76 -17.05 -22.68
CA SER A 135 -20.96 -16.10 -23.48
C SER A 135 -19.77 -15.49 -22.72
N GLU A 136 -19.78 -15.54 -21.39
CA GLU A 136 -18.70 -15.00 -20.54
C GLU A 136 -17.62 -16.04 -20.22
N VAL A 137 -17.92 -17.33 -20.39
CA VAL A 137 -16.99 -18.44 -20.09
C VAL A 137 -15.63 -18.29 -20.81
N PRO A 138 -15.56 -17.92 -22.11
CA PRO A 138 -14.27 -17.70 -22.76
C PRO A 138 -13.41 -16.61 -22.10
N ARG A 139 -14.05 -15.61 -21.46
CA ARG A 139 -13.33 -14.56 -20.72
C ARG A 139 -12.67 -15.09 -19.45
N LEU A 140 -13.28 -16.06 -18.77
CA LEU A 140 -12.66 -16.72 -17.62
C LEU A 140 -11.40 -17.49 -18.03
N SER A 141 -11.45 -18.22 -19.15
CA SER A 141 -10.27 -18.92 -19.69
C SER A 141 -9.15 -17.93 -20.05
N ALA A 142 -9.50 -16.81 -20.68
CA ALA A 142 -8.52 -15.75 -20.98
C ALA A 142 -7.89 -15.13 -19.73
N LEU A 143 -8.68 -14.93 -18.67
CA LEU A 143 -8.18 -14.45 -17.37
C LEU A 143 -7.28 -15.48 -16.68
N MET A 144 -7.62 -16.76 -16.75
CA MET A 144 -6.78 -17.84 -16.21
C MET A 144 -5.42 -17.87 -16.91
N THR A 145 -5.40 -17.89 -18.24
CA THR A 145 -4.16 -17.86 -19.03
C THR A 145 -3.31 -16.63 -18.71
N ARG A 146 -3.93 -15.44 -18.62
CA ARG A 146 -3.21 -14.20 -18.25
C ARG A 146 -2.66 -14.26 -16.83
N GLY A 147 -3.45 -14.76 -15.88
CA GLY A 147 -3.01 -14.94 -14.49
C GLY A 147 -1.79 -15.85 -14.40
N ILE A 148 -1.82 -17.00 -15.05
CA ILE A 148 -0.69 -17.93 -15.11
C ILE A 148 0.54 -17.25 -15.73
N GLN A 149 0.37 -16.53 -16.85
CA GLN A 149 1.47 -15.77 -17.47
C GLN A 149 2.05 -14.67 -16.57
N ASN A 150 1.25 -14.14 -15.64
CA ASN A 150 1.70 -13.16 -14.65
C ASN A 150 2.38 -13.82 -13.42
N GLY A 151 2.40 -15.15 -13.32
CA GLY A 151 2.93 -15.87 -12.16
C GLY A 151 1.88 -16.22 -11.09
N VAL A 152 0.59 -16.19 -11.43
CA VAL A 152 -0.51 -16.60 -10.55
C VAL A 152 -0.87 -18.06 -10.83
N GLU A 153 -0.17 -18.97 -10.16
CA GLU A 153 -0.22 -20.41 -10.42
C GLU A 153 -1.33 -21.15 -9.65
N ASP A 154 -1.94 -20.49 -8.67
CA ASP A 154 -2.94 -21.07 -7.76
C ASP A 154 -4.39 -20.95 -8.26
N LEU A 155 -4.58 -20.50 -9.51
CA LEU A 155 -5.89 -20.33 -10.12
C LEU A 155 -6.57 -21.65 -10.45
N ARG A 156 -7.86 -21.77 -10.12
CA ARG A 156 -8.67 -22.96 -10.43
C ARG A 156 -9.95 -22.57 -11.17
N MET A 157 -10.16 -23.18 -12.33
CA MET A 157 -11.46 -23.15 -12.98
C MET A 157 -12.44 -24.03 -12.21
N MET A 158 -13.65 -23.54 -11.99
CA MET A 158 -14.73 -24.22 -11.25
C MET A 158 -16.01 -24.22 -12.07
N GLU A 159 -16.76 -25.31 -12.02
CA GLU A 159 -18.14 -25.34 -12.50
C GLU A 159 -19.05 -24.53 -11.55
N GLY A 160 -20.21 -24.06 -12.06
CA GLY A 160 -21.13 -23.24 -11.27
C GLY A 160 -21.54 -23.86 -9.94
N TYR A 161 -21.81 -25.17 -9.91
CA TYR A 161 -22.21 -25.89 -8.68
C TYR A 161 -21.10 -25.94 -7.62
N GLU A 162 -19.82 -25.98 -8.03
CA GLU A 162 -18.70 -25.94 -7.10
C GLU A 162 -18.62 -24.53 -6.46
N ALA A 163 -18.88 -23.48 -7.24
CA ALA A 163 -18.90 -22.11 -6.74
C ALA A 163 -20.07 -21.87 -5.77
N THR A 164 -21.26 -22.41 -6.07
CA THR A 164 -22.42 -22.37 -5.16
C THR A 164 -22.19 -23.14 -3.86
N THR A 165 -21.30 -24.15 -3.85
CA THR A 165 -20.91 -24.83 -2.61
C THR A 165 -20.12 -23.92 -1.67
N LEU A 166 -19.31 -23.00 -2.24
CA LEU A 166 -18.59 -21.98 -1.46
C LEU A 166 -19.51 -20.82 -1.06
N GLU A 167 -20.35 -20.37 -1.99
CA GLU A 167 -21.25 -19.23 -1.80
C GLU A 167 -22.69 -19.62 -2.19
N PRO A 168 -23.53 -20.09 -1.23
CA PRO A 168 -24.85 -20.66 -1.52
C PRO A 168 -25.83 -19.73 -2.25
N GLU A 169 -25.68 -18.41 -2.08
CA GLU A 169 -26.51 -17.40 -2.74
C GLU A 169 -26.04 -17.06 -4.17
N LEU A 170 -24.86 -17.55 -4.57
CA LEU A 170 -24.26 -17.26 -5.86
C LEU A 170 -24.93 -18.04 -7.00
N GLN A 171 -25.28 -17.31 -8.06
CA GLN A 171 -25.77 -17.87 -9.32
C GLN A 171 -24.76 -17.62 -10.43
N CYS A 172 -24.12 -18.68 -10.93
CA CYS A 172 -23.19 -18.59 -12.06
C CYS A 172 -23.14 -19.90 -12.86
N VAL A 173 -22.77 -19.82 -14.13
CA VAL A 173 -22.56 -21.01 -14.97
C VAL A 173 -21.17 -21.60 -14.80
N LYS A 174 -20.18 -20.76 -14.49
CA LYS A 174 -18.78 -21.14 -14.28
C LYS A 174 -18.08 -20.06 -13.46
N ALA A 175 -17.02 -20.41 -12.76
CA ALA A 175 -16.20 -19.45 -12.02
C ALA A 175 -14.71 -19.74 -12.16
N LEU A 176 -13.89 -18.70 -12.00
CA LEU A 176 -12.46 -18.79 -11.81
C LEU A 176 -12.15 -18.40 -10.35
N TRP A 177 -11.62 -19.35 -9.59
CA TRP A 177 -11.24 -19.19 -8.20
C TRP A 177 -9.78 -18.77 -8.06
N SER A 178 -9.54 -17.76 -7.22
CA SER A 178 -8.22 -17.25 -6.86
C SER A 178 -8.04 -17.32 -5.34
N PRO A 179 -7.40 -18.37 -4.80
CA PRO A 179 -7.28 -18.56 -3.36
C PRO A 179 -6.33 -17.57 -2.69
N SER A 180 -5.27 -17.10 -3.35
CA SER A 180 -4.34 -16.12 -2.76
C SER A 180 -4.84 -14.66 -2.75
N SER A 181 -6.00 -14.38 -3.34
CA SER A 181 -6.65 -13.07 -3.15
C SER A 181 -7.07 -12.91 -1.70
N GLY A 182 -7.08 -11.68 -1.19
CA GLY A 182 -7.44 -11.44 0.20
C GLY A 182 -7.75 -10.00 0.51
N ILE A 183 -7.78 -9.69 1.80
CA ILE A 183 -8.05 -8.36 2.34
C ILE A 183 -7.05 -8.00 3.44
N VAL A 184 -6.84 -6.71 3.64
CA VAL A 184 -5.96 -6.15 4.68
C VAL A 184 -6.59 -4.91 5.30
N ASP A 185 -6.48 -4.74 6.61
CA ASP A 185 -6.77 -3.46 7.24
C ASP A 185 -5.72 -2.43 6.80
N SER A 186 -6.11 -1.56 5.88
CA SER A 186 -5.22 -0.58 5.27
C SER A 186 -4.77 0.49 6.26
N HIS A 187 -5.58 0.80 7.27
CA HIS A 187 -5.24 1.79 8.29
C HIS A 187 -4.18 1.22 9.24
N SER A 188 -4.40 0.02 9.77
CA SER A 188 -3.41 -0.71 10.59
C SER A 188 -2.10 -0.93 9.84
N LEU A 189 -2.17 -1.24 8.55
CA LEU A 189 -0.99 -1.33 7.68
C LEU A 189 -0.23 0.01 7.63
N MET A 190 -0.91 1.12 7.34
CA MET A 190 -0.27 2.44 7.29
C MET A 190 0.31 2.86 8.64
N LEU A 191 -0.39 2.60 9.75
CA LEU A 191 0.10 2.84 11.11
C LEU A 191 1.43 2.12 11.35
N SER A 192 1.53 0.82 11.03
CA SER A 192 2.77 0.06 11.20
C SER A 192 3.97 0.61 10.39
N LEU A 193 3.71 1.35 9.32
CA LEU A 193 4.73 1.95 8.48
C LEU A 193 5.22 3.29 9.06
N VAL A 194 4.35 4.02 9.75
CA VAL A 194 4.65 5.30 10.41
C VAL A 194 5.21 5.08 11.82
N ASP A 195 4.68 4.12 12.58
CA ASP A 195 4.98 3.88 14.00
C ASP A 195 6.29 3.09 14.26
N TYR A 196 7.14 2.91 13.23
CA TYR A 196 8.39 2.16 13.37
C TYR A 196 9.31 2.69 14.49
N ASP A 197 9.17 3.97 14.85
CA ASP A 197 9.95 4.63 15.91
C ASP A 197 9.64 4.13 17.34
N HIS A 198 8.47 3.52 17.60
CA HIS A 198 8.16 3.04 18.96
C HIS A 198 8.66 1.62 19.25
N THR A 199 8.75 0.75 18.24
CA THR A 199 9.13 -0.66 18.43
C THR A 199 10.62 -0.93 18.54
N MET A 200 11.50 0.01 18.13
CA MET A 200 12.96 -0.12 18.29
C MET A 200 13.53 0.74 19.44
N GLY A 201 12.66 1.40 20.23
CA GLY A 201 13.03 2.22 21.39
C GLY A 201 12.69 1.62 22.76
N LEU A 202 11.92 0.52 22.81
CA LEU A 202 11.68 -0.21 24.06
C LEU A 202 12.75 -1.29 24.22
N GLY A 203 13.85 -0.90 24.87
CA GLY A 203 14.71 -1.85 25.55
C GLY A 203 13.84 -2.75 26.42
N ARG A 204 13.88 -4.06 26.14
CA ARG A 204 13.63 -5.04 27.20
C ARG A 204 14.78 -4.90 28.19
N SER A 205 14.54 -4.13 29.25
CA SER A 205 15.22 -4.24 30.54
C SER A 205 14.17 -4.58 31.58
#